data_AF-A0A1S1D534-F1
#
_entry.id   AF-A0A1S1D534-F1
#
_cell.length_a   1.000
_cell.length_b   1.000
_cell.length_c   1.000
_cell.angle_alpha   90.00
_cell.angle_beta   90.00
_cell.angle_gamma   90.00
#
_symmetry.space_group_name_H-M   'P 1'
#
loop_
_entity.id
_entity.type
_entity.pdbx_description
1 polymer ?
#
loop_
_entity_poly.entity_id
_entity_poly.type
_entity_poly.pdbx_seq_one_letter_code
_entity_poly.pdbx_strand_id
1 'polypeptide(L)'
;MTAQENSLSPTTAPVSPTLKPGRRYLSVIAHVSGENVQRLEEWKRAVAGGAVAPISTHVTVYLTELNESLLAAVQSPQFREALDTPRFEARWGSVHSFRPVTEVEYLNLEAGKTEFEQIHQKLVELFGAGAASFPYVPHVTLGHGLSEEQVANARKVFDALPAEQRTFTVDHLHCYSYDGQNWEEIGGLPLR
;
A
#
# COMPACT_ATOMS: atom_id res chain seq x y z
N MET A 1 42.34 -4.63 -29.99
CA MET A 1 40.88 -4.39 -30.12
C MET A 1 40.21 -5.31 -29.13
N THR A 2 39.88 -4.79 -27.95
CA THR A 2 39.19 -5.54 -26.89
C THR A 2 37.87 -4.83 -26.66
N ALA A 3 36.79 -5.48 -27.11
CA ALA A 3 35.43 -5.04 -26.82
C ALA A 3 35.12 -5.38 -25.36
N GLN A 4 34.75 -4.37 -24.58
CA GLN A 4 34.32 -4.50 -23.20
C GLN A 4 32.81 -4.71 -23.23
N GLU A 5 32.37 -5.95 -22.97
CA GLU A 5 30.97 -6.27 -22.76
C GLU A 5 30.49 -5.63 -21.45
N ASN A 6 29.68 -4.58 -21.58
CA ASN A 6 28.91 -4.04 -20.47
C ASN A 6 27.74 -5.00 -20.18
N SER A 7 27.98 -5.98 -19.32
CA SER A 7 26.91 -6.79 -18.73
C SER A 7 26.14 -5.94 -17.72
N LEU A 8 25.06 -5.30 -18.19
CA LEU A 8 24.04 -4.75 -17.31
C LEU A 8 23.33 -5.92 -16.62
N SER A 9 23.59 -6.11 -15.32
CA SER A 9 22.80 -7.02 -14.50
C SER A 9 21.33 -6.58 -14.49
N PRO A 10 20.35 -7.50 -14.54
CA PRO A 10 18.97 -7.14 -14.43
C PRO A 10 18.73 -6.55 -13.02
N THR A 11 18.38 -5.28 -12.95
CA THR A 11 17.90 -4.63 -11.73
C THR A 11 16.63 -5.35 -11.29
N THR A 12 16.77 -6.28 -10.35
CA THR A 12 15.65 -6.80 -9.58
C THR A 12 14.94 -5.62 -8.94
N ALA A 13 13.66 -5.43 -9.22
CA ALA A 13 12.84 -4.40 -8.60
C ALA A 13 13.05 -4.44 -7.06
N PRO A 14 13.28 -3.29 -6.41
CA PRO A 14 13.53 -3.27 -4.98
C PRO A 14 12.35 -3.91 -4.22
N VAL A 15 12.67 -4.99 -3.50
CA VAL A 15 11.74 -5.73 -2.64
C VAL A 15 11.32 -4.79 -1.50
N SER A 16 10.03 -4.83 -1.12
CA SER A 16 9.51 -4.05 0.01
C SER A 16 10.48 -4.10 1.21
N PRO A 17 10.79 -2.95 1.85
CA PRO A 17 11.74 -2.91 2.97
C PRO A 17 11.27 -3.71 4.20
N THR A 18 9.99 -4.11 4.21
CA THR A 18 9.37 -4.84 5.32
C THR A 18 9.28 -6.35 5.07
N LEU A 19 9.14 -6.78 3.81
CA LEU A 19 8.90 -8.19 3.48
C LEU A 19 10.21 -8.97 3.37
N LYS A 20 10.48 -9.82 4.36
CA LYS A 20 11.64 -10.71 4.38
C LYS A 20 11.37 -12.03 3.63
N PRO A 21 12.34 -12.55 2.85
CA PRO A 21 12.21 -13.83 2.16
C PRO A 21 11.87 -15.01 3.09
N GLY A 22 11.07 -15.96 2.58
CA GLY A 22 10.73 -17.20 3.29
C GLY A 22 9.74 -17.02 4.45
N ARG A 23 9.10 -15.85 4.59
CA ARG A 23 8.08 -15.57 5.60
C ARG A 23 6.74 -15.29 4.94
N ARG A 24 5.66 -15.61 5.66
CA ARG A 24 4.29 -15.25 5.29
C ARG A 24 3.90 -13.95 5.96
N TYR A 25 3.06 -13.13 5.31
CA TYR A 25 2.60 -11.87 5.88
C TYR A 25 1.09 -11.73 5.77
N LEU A 26 0.49 -11.07 6.75
CA LEU A 26 -0.88 -10.56 6.70
C LEU A 26 -0.79 -9.07 6.41
N SER A 27 -1.48 -8.63 5.36
CA SER A 27 -1.69 -7.22 5.05
C SER A 27 -3.17 -6.89 5.16
N VAL A 28 -3.51 -5.88 5.94
CA VAL A 28 -4.84 -5.26 5.96
C VAL A 28 -4.75 -3.98 5.14
N ILE A 29 -5.59 -3.87 4.12
CA ILE A 29 -5.60 -2.74 3.18
C ILE A 29 -7.00 -2.15 3.05
N ALA A 30 -7.07 -0.87 2.68
CA ALA A 30 -8.26 -0.27 2.10
C ALA A 30 -7.99 0.01 0.62
N HIS A 31 -8.89 -0.44 -0.26
CA HIS A 31 -8.77 -0.08 -1.67
C HIS A 31 -9.03 1.40 -1.88
N VAL A 32 -8.23 2.00 -2.75
CA VAL A 32 -8.45 3.36 -3.21
C VAL A 32 -9.46 3.26 -4.35
N SER A 33 -10.72 3.54 -4.05
CA SER A 33 -11.81 3.57 -5.03
C SER A 33 -11.98 4.98 -5.62
N GLY A 34 -13.05 5.22 -6.38
CA GLY A 34 -13.38 6.58 -6.86
C GLY A 34 -12.93 6.88 -8.29
N GLU A 35 -13.16 8.13 -8.71
CA GLU A 35 -13.15 8.53 -10.13
C GLU A 35 -11.80 8.32 -10.81
N ASN A 36 -10.69 8.61 -10.13
CA ASN A 36 -9.36 8.61 -10.73
C ASN A 36 -8.49 7.38 -10.39
N VAL A 37 -9.05 6.33 -9.77
CA VAL A 37 -8.28 5.10 -9.51
C VAL A 37 -7.74 4.49 -10.80
N GLN A 38 -8.54 4.44 -11.86
CA GLN A 38 -8.13 3.86 -13.13
C GLN A 38 -6.95 4.63 -13.74
N ARG A 39 -6.99 5.97 -13.70
CA ARG A 39 -5.87 6.81 -14.15
C ARG A 39 -4.60 6.52 -13.35
N LEU A 40 -4.72 6.36 -12.03
CA LEU A 40 -3.60 6.03 -11.15
C LEU A 40 -3.01 4.65 -11.49
N GLU A 41 -3.86 3.65 -11.72
CA GLU A 41 -3.44 2.30 -12.11
C GLU A 41 -2.80 2.24 -13.49
N GLU A 42 -3.37 2.96 -14.46
CA GLU A 42 -2.80 3.09 -15.81
C GLU A 42 -1.46 3.79 -15.78
N TRP A 43 -1.33 4.86 -14.99
CA TRP A 43 -0.07 5.54 -14.78
C TRP A 43 0.97 4.60 -14.16
N LYS A 44 0.61 3.86 -13.10
CA LYS A 44 1.51 2.87 -12.48
C LYS A 44 1.95 1.81 -13.48
N ARG A 45 1.04 1.32 -14.33
CA ARG A 45 1.36 0.33 -15.38
C ARG A 45 2.30 0.89 -16.45
N ALA A 46 2.06 2.12 -16.89
CA ALA A 46 2.82 2.75 -17.97
C ALA A 46 4.20 3.24 -17.52
N VAL A 47 4.29 3.76 -16.29
CA VAL A 47 5.49 4.44 -15.79
C VAL A 47 6.33 3.53 -14.90
N ALA A 48 5.72 2.78 -13.98
CA ALA A 48 6.44 1.90 -13.06
C ALA A 48 6.62 0.47 -13.60
N GLY A 49 6.13 0.17 -14.81
CA GLY A 49 5.96 -1.19 -15.32
C GLY A 49 7.22 -1.89 -15.84
N GLY A 50 7.64 -2.92 -15.11
CA GLY A 50 8.17 -4.18 -15.65
C GLY A 50 7.59 -5.38 -14.87
N ALA A 51 6.79 -6.21 -15.54
CA ALA A 51 6.18 -7.51 -15.15
C ALA A 51 5.33 -7.64 -13.86
N VAL A 52 5.43 -6.76 -12.87
CA VAL A 52 4.72 -6.93 -11.58
C VAL A 52 4.13 -5.59 -11.11
N ALA A 53 3.23 -5.00 -11.90
CA ALA A 53 2.43 -3.89 -11.38
C ALA A 53 1.60 -4.40 -10.19
N PRO A 54 1.59 -3.73 -9.03
CA PRO A 54 0.80 -4.17 -7.89
C PRO A 54 -0.67 -4.31 -8.30
N ILE A 55 -1.26 -5.45 -7.94
CA ILE A 55 -2.60 -5.91 -8.35
C ILE A 55 -3.72 -4.96 -7.87
N SER A 56 -3.44 -4.04 -6.94
CA SER A 56 -4.42 -3.03 -6.51
C SER A 56 -3.77 -1.70 -6.12
N THR A 57 -4.48 -0.60 -6.38
CA THR A 57 -4.24 0.69 -5.71
C THR A 57 -4.92 0.70 -4.36
N HIS A 58 -4.16 0.91 -3.30
CA HIS A 58 -4.63 0.78 -1.93
C HIS A 58 -3.83 1.64 -0.95
N VAL A 59 -4.39 1.82 0.24
CA VAL A 59 -3.68 2.25 1.45
C VAL A 59 -3.42 1.02 2.30
N THR A 60 -2.16 0.73 2.63
CA THR A 60 -1.85 -0.31 3.61
C THR A 60 -2.18 0.22 5.00
N VAL A 61 -2.98 -0.52 5.76
CA VAL A 61 -3.41 -0.16 7.12
C VAL A 61 -2.57 -0.88 8.15
N TYR A 62 -2.29 -2.16 7.95
CA TYR A 62 -1.50 -2.96 8.88
C TYR A 62 -0.77 -4.06 8.11
N LEU A 63 0.45 -4.38 8.53
CA LEU A 63 1.26 -5.44 7.93
C LEU A 63 2.01 -6.16 9.06
N THR A 64 1.85 -7.47 9.17
CA THR A 64 2.56 -8.28 10.17
C THR A 64 2.94 -9.65 9.61
N GLU A 65 3.86 -10.35 10.27
CA GLU A 65 4.18 -11.73 9.92
C GLU A 65 3.00 -12.66 10.26
N LEU A 66 2.57 -13.45 9.29
CA LEU A 66 1.41 -14.31 9.43
C LEU A 66 1.81 -15.62 10.10
N ASN A 67 1.09 -15.96 11.16
CA ASN A 67 1.10 -17.27 11.79
C ASN A 67 -0.33 -17.86 11.84
N GLU A 68 -0.46 -19.14 12.17
CA GLU A 68 -1.76 -19.82 12.16
C GLU A 68 -2.78 -19.21 13.15
N SER A 69 -2.32 -18.66 14.28
CA SER A 69 -3.20 -17.98 15.23
C SER A 69 -3.78 -16.68 14.68
N LEU A 70 -2.98 -15.89 13.95
CA LEU A 70 -3.44 -14.67 13.27
C LEU A 70 -4.40 -14.99 12.13
N LEU A 71 -4.13 -16.05 11.37
CA LEU A 71 -5.01 -16.49 10.30
C LEU A 71 -6.40 -16.85 10.86
N ALA A 72 -6.45 -17.63 11.94
CA ALA A 72 -7.70 -17.95 12.63
C ALA A 72 -8.40 -16.70 13.19
N ALA A 73 -7.63 -15.75 13.75
CA ALA A 73 -8.18 -14.53 14.31
C ALA A 73 -8.85 -13.65 13.24
N VAL A 74 -8.21 -13.45 12.08
CA VAL A 74 -8.77 -12.64 10.98
C VAL A 74 -10.05 -13.25 10.40
N GLN A 75 -10.19 -14.57 10.43
CA GLN A 75 -11.40 -15.27 9.96
C GLN A 75 -12.53 -15.27 11.00
N SER A 76 -12.23 -14.91 12.25
CA SER A 76 -13.17 -14.97 13.37
C SER A 76 -14.21 -13.82 13.33
N PRO A 77 -15.44 -14.05 13.83
CA PRO A 77 -16.42 -12.97 14.03
C PRO A 77 -15.90 -11.86 14.96
N GLN A 78 -15.08 -12.20 15.95
CA GLN A 78 -14.53 -11.26 16.93
C GLN A 78 -13.68 -10.17 16.28
N PHE A 79 -12.93 -10.51 15.23
CA PHE A 79 -12.17 -9.52 14.47
C PHE A 79 -13.10 -8.47 13.83
N ARG A 80 -14.25 -8.90 13.32
CA ARG A 80 -15.24 -7.99 12.72
C ARG A 80 -15.88 -7.08 13.76
N GLU A 81 -16.16 -7.61 14.94
CA GLU A 81 -16.77 -6.84 16.04
C GLU A 81 -15.79 -5.85 16.66
N ALA A 82 -14.51 -6.22 16.78
CA ALA A 82 -13.48 -5.40 17.39
C ALA A 82 -13.17 -4.11 16.60
N LEU A 83 -13.36 -4.16 15.27
CA LEU A 83 -13.18 -3.00 14.40
C LEU A 83 -14.52 -2.30 14.16
N ASP A 84 -15.03 -1.69 15.22
CA ASP A 84 -16.13 -0.71 15.16
C ASP A 84 -15.63 0.63 14.61
N THR A 85 -15.57 0.76 13.29
CA THR A 85 -15.23 2.02 12.64
C THR A 85 -16.29 2.36 11.59
N PRO A 86 -16.84 3.60 11.57
CA PRO A 86 -17.74 4.02 10.52
C PRO A 86 -16.99 4.12 9.19
N ARG A 87 -17.70 3.94 8.08
CA ARG A 87 -17.19 4.31 6.76
C ARG A 87 -16.79 5.78 6.75
N PHE A 88 -15.76 6.11 5.98
CA PHE A 88 -15.28 7.48 5.90
C PHE A 88 -14.81 7.81 4.49
N GLU A 89 -14.73 9.10 4.22
CA GLU A 89 -14.14 9.62 3.00
C GLU A 89 -12.66 9.91 3.24
N ALA A 90 -11.82 9.48 2.31
CA ALA A 90 -10.40 9.80 2.28
C ALA A 90 -10.07 10.56 0.99
N ARG A 91 -8.99 11.34 1.03
CA ARG A 91 -8.52 12.08 -0.13
C ARG A 91 -7.01 12.01 -0.21
N TRP A 92 -6.50 11.56 -1.35
CA TRP A 92 -5.06 11.62 -1.59
C TRP A 92 -4.62 13.02 -2.01
N GLY A 93 -3.40 13.36 -1.61
CA GLY A 93 -2.79 14.67 -1.76
C GLY A 93 -1.83 14.73 -2.94
N SER A 94 -0.68 15.33 -2.69
CA SER A 94 0.42 15.48 -3.64
C SER A 94 1.41 14.32 -3.55
N VAL A 95 2.35 14.27 -4.50
CA VAL A 95 3.43 13.28 -4.50
C VAL A 95 4.47 13.61 -3.42
N HIS A 96 4.83 12.59 -2.64
CA HIS A 96 5.86 12.61 -1.62
C HIS A 96 6.82 11.42 -1.80
N SER A 97 7.93 11.44 -1.07
CA SER A 97 8.91 10.36 -1.06
C SER A 97 9.36 10.08 0.39
N PHE A 98 9.58 8.81 0.70
CA PHE A 98 10.21 8.38 1.95
C PHE A 98 11.74 8.43 1.90
N ARG A 99 12.32 8.91 0.79
CA ARG A 99 13.77 9.13 0.69
C ARG A 99 14.25 10.16 1.73
N PRO A 100 15.48 10.01 2.24
CA PRO A 100 16.46 8.98 1.89
C PRO A 100 16.29 7.64 2.65
N VAL A 101 15.25 7.49 3.49
CA VAL A 101 15.08 6.32 4.36
C VAL A 101 14.70 5.08 3.56
N THR A 102 13.70 5.20 2.69
CA THR A 102 13.31 4.14 1.74
C THR A 102 13.02 4.73 0.37
N GLU A 103 13.25 3.93 -0.68
CA GLU A 103 13.01 4.33 -2.07
C GLU A 103 11.54 4.13 -2.45
N VAL A 104 10.64 4.80 -1.73
CA VAL A 104 9.19 4.68 -1.95
C VAL A 104 8.61 6.06 -2.22
N GLU A 105 7.97 6.18 -3.38
CA GLU A 105 7.21 7.35 -3.79
C GLU A 105 5.72 7.06 -3.62
N TYR A 106 5.00 8.04 -3.08
CA TYR A 106 3.62 7.86 -2.66
C TYR A 106 2.81 9.15 -2.78
N LEU A 107 1.48 9.03 -2.79
CA LEU A 107 0.56 10.13 -2.56
C LEU A 107 0.23 10.18 -1.06
N ASN A 108 0.43 11.33 -0.41
CA ASN A 108 0.01 11.50 0.97
C ASN A 108 -1.52 11.51 1.08
N LEU A 109 -2.07 11.46 2.29
CA LEU A 109 -3.50 11.69 2.52
C LEU A 109 -3.73 13.09 3.09
N GLU A 110 -4.62 13.85 2.46
CA GLU A 110 -5.11 15.15 2.94
C GLU A 110 -6.34 15.01 3.85
N ALA A 111 -7.13 13.94 3.65
CA ALA A 111 -8.28 13.58 4.47
C ALA A 111 -8.32 12.05 4.69
N GLY A 112 -8.92 11.60 5.79
CA GLY A 112 -8.98 10.17 6.16
C GLY A 112 -7.77 9.67 6.95
N LYS A 113 -6.74 10.51 7.17
CA LYS A 113 -5.50 10.12 7.85
C LYS A 113 -5.75 9.66 9.29
N THR A 114 -6.54 10.42 10.04
CA THR A 114 -6.84 10.14 11.45
C THR A 114 -7.58 8.81 11.59
N GLU A 115 -8.52 8.54 10.69
CA GLU A 115 -9.32 7.32 10.65
C GLU A 115 -8.42 6.10 10.38
N PHE A 116 -7.51 6.21 9.40
CA PHE A 116 -6.50 5.17 9.16
C PHE A 116 -5.59 4.95 10.36
N GLU A 117 -5.12 6.00 11.02
CA GLU A 117 -4.28 5.88 12.23
C GLU A 117 -5.02 5.20 13.39
N GLN A 118 -6.31 5.51 13.58
CA GLN A 118 -7.15 4.86 14.58
C GLN A 118 -7.37 3.37 14.26
N ILE A 119 -7.65 3.03 13.00
CA ILE A 119 -7.79 1.63 12.59
C ILE A 119 -6.47 0.88 12.78
N HIS A 120 -5.33 1.48 12.37
CA HIS A 120 -4.02 0.91 12.59
C HIS A 120 -3.77 0.63 14.07
N GLN A 121 -4.06 1.59 14.95
CA GLN A 121 -3.90 1.43 16.39
C GLN A 121 -4.76 0.29 16.95
N LYS A 122 -6.03 0.17 16.54
CA LYS A 122 -6.88 -0.97 16.92
C LYS A 122 -6.30 -2.31 16.45
N LEU A 123 -5.77 -2.35 15.23
CA LEU A 123 -5.10 -3.55 14.69
C LEU A 123 -3.85 -3.91 15.48
N VAL A 124 -3.07 -2.91 15.91
CA VAL A 124 -1.91 -3.10 16.79
C VAL A 124 -2.33 -3.64 18.17
N GLU A 125 -3.44 -3.15 18.73
CA GLU A 125 -3.98 -3.64 20.01
C GLU A 125 -4.47 -5.09 19.90
N LEU A 126 -5.05 -5.48 18.76
CA LEU A 126 -5.57 -6.83 18.53
C LEU A 126 -4.48 -7.84 18.18
N PHE A 127 -3.51 -7.45 17.36
CA PHE A 127 -2.55 -8.37 16.73
C PHE A 127 -1.10 -8.14 17.15
N GLY A 128 -0.84 -7.15 18.00
CA GLY A 128 0.50 -6.75 18.41
C GLY A 128 1.17 -5.80 17.42
N ALA A 129 2.47 -5.57 17.61
CA ALA A 129 3.22 -4.67 16.73
C ALA A 129 3.29 -5.23 15.29
N GLY A 130 3.13 -4.35 14.32
CA GLY A 130 3.33 -4.68 12.90
C GLY A 130 4.80 -4.98 12.57
N ALA A 131 5.04 -5.51 11.37
CA ALA A 131 6.37 -5.87 10.88
C ALA A 131 7.23 -4.66 10.46
N ALA A 132 6.62 -3.50 10.21
CA ALA A 132 7.34 -2.30 9.81
C ALA A 132 8.16 -1.72 10.97
N SER A 133 9.43 -1.39 10.71
CA SER A 133 10.32 -0.75 11.70
C SER A 133 10.20 0.78 11.75
N PHE A 134 9.18 1.33 11.10
CA PHE A 134 8.95 2.76 10.94
C PHE A 134 7.57 3.16 11.47
N PRO A 135 7.36 4.42 11.87
CA PRO A 135 6.03 4.91 12.24
C PRO A 135 5.02 4.68 11.12
N TYR A 136 3.78 4.39 11.50
CA TYR A 136 2.70 4.29 10.53
C TYR A 136 2.41 5.66 9.91
N VAL A 137 2.48 5.72 8.57
CA VAL A 137 2.11 6.89 7.77
C VAL A 137 1.14 6.38 6.71
N PRO A 138 -0.17 6.67 6.78
CA PRO A 138 -1.10 6.21 5.75
C PRO A 138 -0.83 6.94 4.43
N HIS A 139 -0.70 6.16 3.35
CA HIS A 139 -0.34 6.66 2.02
C HIS A 139 -0.83 5.73 0.92
N VAL A 140 -0.88 6.24 -0.32
CA VAL A 140 -1.10 5.44 -1.53
C VAL A 140 0.22 5.29 -2.27
N THR A 141 0.75 4.07 -2.37
CA THR A 141 2.03 3.81 -3.02
C THR A 141 1.95 3.97 -4.53
N LEU A 142 2.82 4.83 -5.09
CA LEU A 142 3.01 5.00 -6.52
C LEU A 142 3.97 3.94 -7.07
N GLY A 143 5.11 3.77 -6.41
CA GLY A 143 6.12 2.82 -6.83
C GLY A 143 7.35 2.83 -5.93
N HIS A 144 8.26 1.91 -6.22
CA HIS A 144 9.55 1.82 -5.56
C HIS A 144 10.66 2.19 -6.56
N GLY A 145 11.65 2.93 -6.10
CA GLY A 145 12.84 3.24 -6.90
C GLY A 145 12.53 4.08 -8.15
N LEU A 146 11.53 4.96 -8.10
CA LEU A 146 11.20 5.79 -9.24
C LEU A 146 12.33 6.79 -9.55
N SER A 147 12.62 6.99 -10.82
CA SER A 147 13.56 8.01 -11.29
C SER A 147 13.00 9.42 -11.07
N GLU A 148 13.88 10.43 -11.00
CA GLU A 148 13.46 11.82 -10.85
C GLU A 148 12.47 12.26 -11.95
N GLU A 149 12.66 11.78 -13.18
CA GLU A 149 11.75 12.05 -14.30
C GLU A 149 10.36 11.43 -14.06
N GLN A 150 10.31 10.18 -13.58
CA GLN A 150 9.06 9.51 -13.23
C GLN A 150 8.35 10.24 -12.08
N VAL A 151 9.08 10.71 -11.07
CA VAL A 151 8.51 11.51 -9.96
C VAL A 151 8.00 12.86 -10.46
N ALA A 152 8.75 13.56 -11.30
CA ALA A 152 8.32 14.82 -11.91
C ALA A 152 7.07 14.63 -12.78
N ASN A 153 6.98 13.51 -13.49
CA ASN A 153 5.78 13.14 -14.24
C ASN A 153 4.59 12.88 -13.30
N ALA A 154 4.77 12.10 -12.23
CA ALA A 154 3.74 11.85 -11.22
C ALA A 154 3.17 13.16 -10.67
N ARG A 155 4.03 14.12 -10.32
CA ARG A 155 3.61 15.44 -9.83
C ARG A 155 2.74 16.19 -10.83
N LYS A 156 3.14 16.22 -12.11
CA LYS A 156 2.35 16.87 -13.17
C LYS A 156 0.98 16.23 -13.34
N VAL A 157 0.89 14.91 -13.20
CA VAL A 157 -0.36 14.16 -13.39
C VAL A 157 -1.29 14.28 -12.18
N PHE A 158 -0.77 14.14 -10.97
CA PHE A 158 -1.59 13.99 -9.76
C PHE A 158 -1.73 15.28 -8.93
N ASP A 159 -0.68 16.10 -8.80
CA ASP A 159 -0.75 17.34 -7.99
C ASP A 159 -1.68 18.38 -8.63
N ALA A 160 -1.95 18.25 -9.94
CA ALA A 160 -2.85 19.13 -10.70
C ALA A 160 -4.33 18.72 -10.64
N LEU A 161 -4.66 17.54 -10.08
CA LEU A 161 -6.04 17.08 -10.02
C LEU A 161 -6.85 17.89 -9.00
N PRO A 162 -8.09 18.29 -9.34
CA PRO A 162 -9.01 18.90 -8.37
C PRO A 162 -9.21 18.01 -7.15
N ALA A 163 -9.49 18.60 -5.99
CA ALA A 163 -9.61 17.86 -4.73
C ALA A 163 -10.71 16.80 -4.77
N GLU A 164 -11.86 17.14 -5.36
CA GLU A 164 -13.01 16.27 -5.56
C GLU A 164 -12.68 15.02 -6.42
N GLN A 165 -11.70 15.12 -7.31
CA GLN A 165 -11.26 14.03 -8.18
C GLN A 165 -10.25 13.09 -7.51
N ARG A 166 -9.77 13.46 -6.31
CA ARG A 166 -8.78 12.71 -5.52
C ARG A 166 -9.41 12.00 -4.32
N THR A 167 -10.73 12.04 -4.23
CA THR A 167 -11.54 11.50 -3.14
C THR A 167 -11.91 10.04 -3.39
N PHE A 168 -11.94 9.25 -2.32
CA PHE A 168 -12.39 7.87 -2.33
C PHE A 168 -13.10 7.50 -1.04
N THR A 169 -14.06 6.57 -1.14
CA THR A 169 -14.79 6.05 0.02
C THR A 169 -14.06 4.83 0.57
N VAL A 170 -13.86 4.81 1.88
CA VAL A 170 -13.39 3.64 2.62
C VAL A 170 -14.57 3.05 3.36
N ASP A 171 -15.13 1.97 2.81
CA ASP A 171 -16.23 1.22 3.41
C ASP A 171 -15.89 -0.26 3.67
N HIS A 172 -14.72 -0.73 3.23
CA HIS A 172 -14.23 -2.08 3.45
C HIS A 172 -12.73 -2.11 3.68
N LEU A 173 -12.32 -2.97 4.62
CA LEU A 173 -10.94 -3.41 4.77
C LEU A 173 -10.81 -4.83 4.21
N HIS A 174 -9.71 -5.09 3.52
CA HIS A 174 -9.41 -6.38 2.92
C HIS A 174 -8.15 -6.95 3.55
N CYS A 175 -8.20 -8.24 3.87
CA CYS A 175 -7.10 -8.97 4.47
C CYS A 175 -6.49 -9.88 3.42
N TYR A 176 -5.21 -9.68 3.13
CA TYR A 176 -4.45 -10.50 2.22
C TYR A 176 -3.35 -11.26 2.96
N SER A 177 -3.14 -12.51 2.56
CA SER A 177 -1.92 -13.24 2.89
C SER A 177 -0.91 -13.11 1.75
N TYR A 178 0.36 -12.94 2.10
CA TYR A 178 1.49 -13.07 1.18
C TYR A 178 2.30 -14.30 1.56
N ASP A 179 2.55 -15.18 0.60
CA ASP A 179 3.33 -16.41 0.82
C ASP A 179 4.83 -16.28 0.47
N GLY A 180 5.26 -15.08 0.07
CA GLY A 180 6.60 -14.83 -0.48
C GLY A 180 6.63 -14.75 -2.00
N GLN A 181 5.52 -15.05 -2.68
CA GLN A 181 5.38 -14.96 -4.13
C GLN A 181 4.07 -14.29 -4.53
N ASN A 182 2.95 -14.70 -3.96
CA ASN A 182 1.61 -14.29 -4.34
C ASN A 182 0.86 -13.69 -3.17
N TRP A 183 -0.06 -12.78 -3.50
CA TRP A 183 -1.05 -12.25 -2.57
C TRP A 183 -2.37 -12.97 -2.79
N GLU A 184 -2.97 -13.50 -1.72
CA GLU A 184 -4.29 -14.13 -1.72
C GLU A 184 -5.20 -13.42 -0.73
N GLU A 185 -6.41 -13.06 -1.15
CA GLU A 185 -7.41 -12.48 -0.25
C GLU A 185 -7.96 -13.58 0.67
N ILE A 186 -7.82 -13.37 1.98
CA ILE A 186 -8.20 -14.36 3.01
C ILE A 186 -9.38 -13.90 3.88
N GLY A 187 -9.87 -12.67 3.66
CA GLY A 187 -11.03 -12.14 4.35
C GLY A 187 -11.24 -10.66 4.09
N GLY A 188 -12.39 -10.15 4.53
CA GLY A 188 -12.75 -8.76 4.43
C GLY A 188 -13.67 -8.33 5.59
N LEU A 189 -13.66 -7.04 5.86
CA LEU A 189 -14.40 -6.40 6.92
C LEU A 189 -15.12 -5.15 6.39
N PRO A 190 -16.46 -5.15 6.29
CA PRO A 190 -17.21 -3.92 6.06
C PRO A 190 -17.07 -2.97 7.25
N LEU A 191 -16.91 -1.69 6.95
CA LEU A 191 -17.07 -0.58 7.87
C LEU A 191 -18.55 -0.15 7.90
N ARG A 192 -19.00 0.47 9.00
CA ARG A 192 -20.44 0.76 9.22
C ARG A 192 -20.95 1.96 8.45
#